data_AF-T0B3U3-F1
#
_entry.id   AF-T0B3U3-F1
#
_cell.length_a   1.000
_cell.length_b   1.000
_cell.length_c   1.000
_cell.angle_alpha   90.00
_cell.angle_beta   90.00
_cell.angle_gamma   90.00
#
_symmetry.space_group_name_H-M   'P 1'
#
loop_
_entity.id
_entity.type
_entity.pdbx_description
1 polymer ?
#
loop_
_entity_poly.entity_id
_entity_poly.type
_entity_poly.pdbx_seq_one_letter_code
_entity_poly.pdbx_strand_id
1 'polypeptide(L)'
;MRAQRLPTMATPTLQQRKTFALIRILGGMVAALYLSVVVVTNLLEGAPFAGSLIFTAVVAVVGYAYAAWYLRDLSAVAREERAARKSK
;
A
#
# COMPACT_ATOMS: atom_id res chain seq x y z
N MET A 1 -17.86 -42.59 -2.31
CA MET A 1 -17.08 -41.48 -1.74
C MET A 1 -17.33 -40.23 -2.58
N ARG A 2 -17.95 -39.17 -2.02
CA ARG A 2 -18.19 -37.90 -2.74
C ARG A 2 -16.96 -37.01 -2.59
N ALA A 3 -16.27 -36.71 -3.68
CA ALA A 3 -15.19 -35.73 -3.69
C ALA A 3 -15.78 -34.33 -3.44
N GLN A 4 -15.53 -33.79 -2.26
CA GLN A 4 -15.91 -32.43 -1.90
C GLN A 4 -15.00 -31.47 -2.67
N ARG A 5 -15.51 -30.88 -3.76
CA ARG A 5 -14.79 -29.82 -4.48
C ARG A 5 -14.65 -28.64 -3.53
N LEU A 6 -13.42 -28.34 -3.11
CA LEU A 6 -13.12 -27.14 -2.35
C LEU A 6 -13.61 -25.93 -3.16
N PRO A 7 -14.26 -24.93 -2.54
CA PRO A 7 -14.73 -23.76 -3.25
C PRO A 7 -13.54 -23.10 -3.95
N THR A 8 -13.63 -22.95 -5.27
CA THR A 8 -12.66 -22.17 -6.06
C THR A 8 -12.73 -20.72 -5.61
N MET A 9 -11.66 -20.17 -5.04
CA MET A 9 -11.58 -18.75 -4.72
C MET A 9 -11.84 -17.94 -6.00
N ALA A 10 -12.89 -17.12 -5.99
CA ALA A 10 -13.19 -16.26 -7.11
C ALA A 10 -12.07 -15.21 -7.27
N THR A 11 -11.55 -15.08 -8.48
CA THR A 11 -10.56 -14.03 -8.79
C THR A 11 -11.20 -12.65 -8.59
N PRO A 12 -10.57 -11.75 -7.83
CA PRO A 12 -11.13 -10.42 -7.60
C PRO A 12 -11.26 -9.63 -8.90
N THR A 13 -12.38 -8.91 -9.02
CA THR A 13 -12.68 -8.07 -10.20
C THR A 13 -11.67 -6.92 -10.36
N LEU A 14 -11.58 -6.35 -11.56
CA LEU A 14 -10.72 -5.17 -11.84
C LEU A 14 -11.00 -4.00 -10.89
N GLN A 15 -12.28 -3.71 -10.62
CA GLN A 15 -12.67 -2.65 -9.71
C GLN A 15 -12.24 -2.95 -8.26
N GLN A 16 -12.41 -4.19 -7.79
CA GLN A 16 -11.93 -4.59 -6.47
C GLN A 16 -10.40 -4.46 -6.35
N ARG A 17 -9.65 -4.93 -7.35
CA ARG A 17 -8.18 -4.79 -7.38
C ARG A 17 -7.75 -3.33 -7.33
N LYS A 18 -8.41 -2.46 -8.11
CA LYS A 18 -8.16 -1.01 -8.13
C LYS A 18 -8.39 -0.39 -6.76
N THR A 19 -9.57 -0.62 -6.18
CA THR A 19 -9.94 -0.08 -4.86
C THR A 19 -8.96 -0.55 -3.79
N PHE A 20 -8.58 -1.83 -3.82
CA PHE A 20 -7.70 -2.41 -2.83
C PHE A 20 -6.26 -1.90 -2.95
N ALA A 21 -5.78 -1.60 -4.15
CA ALA A 21 -4.51 -0.92 -4.36
C ALA A 21 -4.58 0.52 -3.83
N LEU A 22 -5.63 1.27 -4.16
CA LEU A 22 -5.81 2.66 -3.73
C LEU A 22 -5.87 2.82 -2.21
N ILE A 23 -6.65 1.98 -1.53
CA ILE A 23 -6.75 1.99 -0.05
C ILE A 23 -5.37 1.85 0.59
N ARG A 24 -4.55 0.94 0.07
CA ARG A 24 -3.21 0.70 0.61
C ARG A 24 -2.22 1.79 0.31
N ILE A 25 -2.26 2.36 -0.89
CA ILE A 25 -1.43 3.50 -1.25
C ILE A 25 -1.75 4.66 -0.31
N LEU A 26 -3.02 4.99 -0.15
CA LEU A 26 -3.47 6.09 0.72
C LEU A 26 -3.16 5.81 2.18
N GLY A 27 -3.48 4.62 2.68
CA GLY A 27 -3.19 4.23 4.07
C GLY A 27 -1.70 4.25 4.39
N GLY A 28 -0.87 3.68 3.50
CA GLY A 28 0.58 3.69 3.64
C GLY A 28 1.17 5.11 3.59
N MET A 29 0.69 5.94 2.67
CA MET A 29 1.11 7.35 2.56
C MET A 29 0.77 8.16 3.80
N VAL A 30 -0.48 8.08 4.28
CA VAL A 30 -0.92 8.82 5.47
C VAL A 30 -0.11 8.40 6.70
N ALA A 31 0.08 7.09 6.90
CA ALA A 31 0.90 6.58 7.99
C ALA A 31 2.36 7.07 7.89
N ALA A 32 2.97 6.96 6.71
CA ALA A 32 4.34 7.39 6.50
C ALA A 32 4.54 8.90 6.71
N LEU A 33 3.60 9.73 6.23
CA LEU A 33 3.62 11.17 6.45
C LEU A 33 3.48 11.51 7.93
N TYR A 34 2.54 10.89 8.63
CA TYR A 34 2.36 11.11 10.06
C TYR A 34 3.63 10.76 10.85
N LEU A 35 4.23 9.59 10.60
CA LEU A 35 5.45 9.19 11.28
C LEU A 35 6.64 10.09 10.92
N SER A 36 6.69 10.61 9.69
CA SER A 36 7.71 11.58 9.29
C SER A 36 7.55 12.89 10.07
N VAL A 37 6.32 13.37 10.25
CA VAL A 37 6.05 14.53 11.12
C VAL A 37 6.50 14.25 12.55
N VAL A 38 6.17 13.09 13.12
CA VAL A 38 6.62 12.71 14.47
C VAL A 38 8.15 12.76 14.58
N VAL A 39 8.87 12.19 13.62
CA VAL A 39 10.34 12.19 13.61
C VAL A 39 10.89 13.61 13.55
N VAL A 40 10.41 14.42 12.59
CA VAL A 40 10.91 15.79 12.40
C VAL A 40 10.62 16.64 13.63
N THR A 41 9.41 16.61 14.18
CA THR A 41 9.04 17.40 15.35
C THR A 41 9.88 17.04 16.57
N ASN A 42 10.10 15.75 16.85
CA ASN A 42 10.94 15.32 17.97
C ASN A 42 12.40 15.76 17.81
N LEU A 43 12.95 15.70 16.58
CA LEU A 43 14.30 16.21 16.32
C LEU A 43 14.40 17.72 16.53
N LEU A 44 13.36 18.48 16.12
CA LEU A 44 13.30 19.93 16.35
C LEU A 44 13.18 20.28 17.84
N GLU A 45 12.56 19.41 18.64
CA GLU A 45 12.50 19.52 20.10
C GLU A 45 13.82 19.10 20.80
N GLY A 46 14.84 18.71 20.03
CA GLY A 46 16.16 18.33 20.55
C GLY A 46 16.25 16.89 21.06
N ALA A 47 15.25 16.05 20.75
CA ALA A 47 15.32 14.63 21.10
C ALA A 47 16.50 13.95 20.37
N PRO A 48 17.26 13.06 21.03
CA PRO A 48 18.33 12.33 20.38
C PRO A 48 17.76 11.38 19.32
N PHE A 49 18.40 11.32 18.16
CA PHE A 49 18.05 10.36 17.11
C PHE A 49 18.55 8.96 17.47
N ALA A 50 17.85 8.30 18.39
CA ALA A 50 18.21 7.00 18.92
C ALA A 50 16.96 6.15 19.22
N GLY A 51 17.16 4.85 19.39
CA GLY A 51 16.13 3.92 19.86
C GLY A 51 14.82 4.01 19.07
N SER A 52 13.74 4.42 19.76
CA SER A 52 12.39 4.51 19.21
C SER A 52 12.26 5.50 18.05
N LEU A 53 13.07 6.57 18.01
CA LEU A 53 12.99 7.58 16.97
C LEU A 53 13.56 7.07 15.63
N ILE A 54 14.65 6.29 15.69
CA ILE A 54 15.20 5.57 14.53
C ILE A 54 14.18 4.54 14.03
N PHE A 55 13.60 3.74 14.94
CA PHE A 55 12.58 2.77 14.57
C PHE A 55 11.40 3.45 13.86
N THR A 56 10.91 4.57 14.40
CA THR A 56 9.84 5.36 13.79
C THR A 56 10.21 5.83 12.38
N ALA A 57 11.43 6.33 12.19
CA ALA A 57 11.92 6.74 10.87
C ALA A 57 11.98 5.56 9.88
N VAL A 58 12.44 4.39 10.32
CA VAL A 58 12.46 3.17 9.49
C VAL A 58 11.04 2.76 9.10
N VAL A 59 10.09 2.76 10.04
CA VAL A 59 8.70 2.43 9.75
C VAL A 59 8.07 3.44 8.78
N ALA A 60 8.40 4.73 8.89
CA ALA A 60 7.97 5.74 7.93
C ALA A 60 8.47 5.41 6.51
N VAL A 61 9.76 5.08 6.37
CA VAL A 61 10.36 4.67 5.09
C VAL A 61 9.69 3.41 4.53
N VAL A 62 9.41 2.42 5.38
CA VAL A 62 8.68 1.20 4.98
C VAL A 62 7.27 1.54 4.51
N GLY A 63 6.57 2.47 5.16
CA GLY A 63 5.25 2.95 4.74
C GLY A 63 5.27 3.58 3.35
N TYR A 64 6.27 4.42 3.05
CA TYR A 64 6.47 4.97 1.71
C TYR A 64 6.78 3.88 0.67
N ALA A 65 7.66 2.93 1.01
CA ALA A 65 8.00 1.82 0.13
C ALA A 65 6.77 0.94 -0.15
N TYR A 66 5.94 0.68 0.87
CA TYR A 66 4.70 -0.06 0.74
C TYR A 66 3.73 0.64 -0.21
N ALA A 67 3.50 1.95 -0.03
CA ALA A 67 2.64 2.71 -0.92
C ALA A 67 3.17 2.73 -2.37
N ALA A 68 4.47 2.92 -2.55
CA ALA A 68 5.12 2.89 -3.86
C ALA A 68 4.99 1.51 -4.53
N TRP A 69 5.06 0.43 -3.77
CA TRP A 69 4.91 -0.92 -4.28
C TRP A 69 3.52 -1.14 -4.92
N TYR A 70 2.45 -0.69 -4.26
CA TYR A 70 1.07 -0.83 -4.79
C TYR A 70 0.76 0.06 -5.99
N LEU A 71 1.60 1.05 -6.31
CA LEU A 71 1.49 1.80 -7.56
C LEU A 71 1.68 0.89 -8.79
N ARG A 72 2.46 -0.20 -8.64
CA ARG A 72 2.64 -1.23 -9.68
C ARG A 72 1.32 -1.93 -9.99
N ASP A 73 0.58 -2.33 -8.96
CA ASP A 73 -0.72 -2.99 -9.10
C ASP A 73 -1.74 -2.06 -9.75
N LEU A 74 -1.77 -0.79 -9.33
CA LEU A 74 -2.65 0.21 -9.92
C LEU A 74 -2.32 0.44 -11.41
N SER A 75 -1.03 0.44 -11.76
CA SER A 75 -0.57 0.56 -13.15
C SER A 75 -0.96 -0.65 -14.00
N ALA A 76 -0.91 -1.86 -13.43
CA ALA A 76 -1.38 -3.08 -14.10
C ALA A 76 -2.88 -3.02 -14.38
N VAL A 77 -3.68 -2.67 -13.37
CA VAL A 77 -5.13 -2.51 -13.53
C VAL A 77 -5.47 -1.44 -14.57
N ALA A 78 -4.75 -0.32 -14.59
CA ALA A 78 -4.97 0.73 -15.60
C ALA A 78 -4.67 0.26 -17.04
N ARG A 79 -3.67 -0.61 -17.23
CA ARG A 79 -3.40 -1.23 -18.54
C ARG A 79 -4.52 -2.19 -18.95
N GLU A 80 -4.98 -3.03 -18.03
CA GLU A 80 -6.07 -3.99 -18.26
C GLU A 80 -7.40 -3.26 -18.57
N GLU A 81 -7.73 -2.19 -17.84
CA GLU A 81 -8.91 -1.34 -18.10
C GLU A 81 -8.86 -0.72 -19.51
N ARG A 82 -7.68 -0.30 -19.98
CA ARG A 82 -7.51 0.24 -21.34
C ARG A 82 -7.64 -0.83 -22.42
N ALA A 83 -7.08 -2.02 -22.21
CA ALA A 83 -7.19 -3.13 -23.15
C ALA A 83 -8.66 -3.58 -23.31
N ALA A 84 -9.39 -3.70 -22.20
CA ALA A 84 -10.82 -4.03 -22.21
C ALA A 84 -11.67 -3.00 -22.98
N ARG A 85 -11.31 -1.72 -22.92
CA ARG A 85 -11.98 -0.66 -23.69
C ARG A 85 -11.67 -0.69 -25.19
N LYS A 86 -10.49 -1.15 -25.60
CA LYS A 86 -10.12 -1.26 -27.03
C LYS A 86 -10.70 -2.49 -27.72
N SER A 87 -11.04 -3.53 -26.96
CA SER A 87 -11.65 -4.75 -27.46
C SER A 87 -13.17 -4.67 -27.61
N LYS A 88 -13.76 -3.54 -27.21
CA LYS A 88 -15.20 -3.28 -27.24
C LYS A 88 -15.50 -2.21 -28.27
#